data_AF-A0A7Y3CF81-F1
#
_entry.id   AF-A0A7Y3CF81-F1
#
_cell.length_a   1.000
_cell.length_b   1.000
_cell.length_c   1.000
_cell.angle_alpha   90.00
_cell.angle_beta   90.00
_cell.angle_gamma   90.00
#
_symmetry.space_group_name_H-M   'P 1'
#
loop_
_entity.id
_entity.type
_entity.pdbx_description
1 polymer ?
#
loop_
_entity_poly.entity_id
_entity_poly.type
_entity_poly.pdbx_seq_one_letter_code
_entity_poly.pdbx_strand_id
1 'polypeptide(L)'
;MIAGWQSVLSRMLDQMHPFLKPARIITFRRLSPYEQKVFQQIVQQVNVSEAAWGVYLPPSVRNQMIYTNQGLRIPAEETVPRDDGVLLFSRPVSHKTIVNGLLAHPPFAPAVDVYNRGALLAGYVYDGIDQCLADLTAVIQTHLP
;
A
#
# COMPACT_ATOMS: atom_id res chain seq x y z
N MET A 1 2.83 14.57 -11.64
CA MET A 1 2.19 13.23 -11.70
C MET A 1 1.85 12.62 -10.33
N ILE A 2 2.18 13.24 -9.20
CA ILE A 2 1.92 12.71 -7.84
C ILE A 2 0.43 12.79 -7.44
N ALA A 3 -0.28 13.85 -7.86
CA ALA A 3 -1.68 14.06 -7.51
C ALA A 3 -2.65 12.99 -8.08
N GLY A 4 -2.33 12.40 -9.24
CA GLY A 4 -3.16 11.36 -9.85
C GLY A 4 -3.11 10.05 -9.06
N TRP A 5 -1.93 9.67 -8.58
CA TRP A 5 -1.74 8.45 -7.79
C TRP A 5 -2.44 8.54 -6.44
N GLN A 6 -2.22 9.63 -5.68
CA GLN A 6 -2.88 9.81 -4.38
C GLN A 6 -4.41 9.84 -4.51
N SER A 7 -4.96 10.45 -5.56
CA SER A 7 -6.40 10.46 -5.80
C SER A 7 -6.98 9.05 -6.03
N VAL A 8 -6.24 8.19 -6.73
CA VAL A 8 -6.60 6.78 -6.90
C VAL A 8 -6.59 6.05 -5.56
N LEU A 9 -5.54 6.26 -4.76
CA LEU A 9 -5.41 5.63 -3.44
C LEU A 9 -6.50 6.07 -2.46
N SER A 10 -6.81 7.37 -2.41
CA SER A 10 -7.92 7.89 -1.59
C SER A 10 -9.25 7.27 -2.00
N ARG A 11 -9.57 7.26 -3.30
CA ARG A 11 -10.82 6.68 -3.80
C ARG A 11 -10.93 5.19 -3.50
N MET A 12 -9.81 4.47 -3.57
CA MET A 12 -9.75 3.06 -3.20
C MET A 12 -10.04 2.87 -1.71
N LEU A 13 -9.43 3.67 -0.82
CA LEU A 13 -9.72 3.62 0.62
C LEU A 13 -11.18 3.93 0.93
N ASP A 14 -11.79 4.91 0.24
CA ASP A 14 -13.22 5.21 0.34
C ASP A 14 -14.09 3.99 -0.04
N GLN A 15 -13.76 3.32 -1.15
CA GLN A 15 -14.46 2.11 -1.60
C GLN A 15 -14.27 0.93 -0.64
N MET A 16 -13.11 0.83 -0.01
CA MET A 16 -12.79 -0.23 0.94
C MET A 16 -13.32 0.04 2.34
N HIS A 17 -13.77 1.26 2.63
CA HIS A 17 -14.24 1.69 3.95
C HIS A 17 -15.15 0.67 4.67
N PRO A 18 -16.16 0.03 4.04
CA PRO A 18 -17.01 -0.95 4.72
C PRO A 18 -16.28 -2.19 5.26
N PHE A 19 -15.06 -2.46 4.78
CA PHE A 19 -14.26 -3.61 5.15
C PHE A 19 -13.10 -3.26 6.09
N LEU A 20 -12.73 -1.98 6.18
CA LEU A 20 -11.61 -1.51 7.00
C LEU A 20 -11.92 -1.71 8.48
N LYS A 21 -10.88 -2.11 9.23
CA LYS A 21 -10.98 -2.37 10.67
C LYS A 21 -9.82 -1.67 11.40
N PRO A 22 -10.08 -1.03 12.55
CA PRO A 22 -9.04 -0.51 13.44
C PRO A 22 -7.96 -1.55 13.73
N ALA A 23 -6.69 -1.13 13.78
CA ALA A 23 -5.54 -1.96 14.11
C ALA A 23 -5.35 -3.21 13.23
N ARG A 24 -5.88 -3.20 12.00
CA ARG A 24 -5.77 -4.33 11.07
C ARG A 24 -5.27 -3.89 9.71
N ILE A 25 -4.42 -4.72 9.14
CA ILE A 25 -4.10 -4.70 7.71
C ILE A 25 -5.02 -5.74 7.05
N ILE A 26 -5.84 -5.31 6.10
CA ILE A 26 -6.68 -6.20 5.31
C ILE A 26 -6.16 -6.31 3.88
N THR A 27 -6.65 -7.31 3.16
CA THR A 27 -6.36 -7.47 1.74
C THR A 27 -7.52 -8.16 1.03
N PHE A 28 -7.38 -8.37 -0.27
CA PHE A 28 -8.39 -8.95 -1.15
C PHE A 28 -8.52 -10.46 -0.92
N ARG A 29 -9.72 -11.01 -1.16
CA ARG A 29 -10.00 -12.44 -0.89
C ARG A 29 -9.27 -13.40 -1.82
N ARG A 30 -9.01 -12.98 -3.06
CA ARG A 30 -8.36 -13.82 -4.08
C ARG A 30 -6.93 -13.34 -4.25
N LEU A 31 -6.01 -14.08 -3.64
CA LEU A 31 -4.57 -13.87 -3.73
C LEU A 31 -3.92 -15.11 -4.34
N SER A 32 -2.90 -14.91 -5.15
CA SER A 32 -2.00 -16.00 -5.54
C SER A 32 -1.27 -16.57 -4.31
N PRO A 33 -0.75 -17.81 -4.36
CA PRO A 33 0.02 -18.38 -3.26
C PRO A 33 1.23 -17.53 -2.85
N TYR A 34 1.83 -16.81 -3.79
CA TYR A 34 2.92 -15.87 -3.53
C TYR A 34 2.44 -14.66 -2.73
N GLU A 35 1.38 -13.99 -3.20
CA GLU A 35 0.83 -12.80 -2.52
C GLU A 35 0.28 -13.13 -1.13
N GLN A 36 -0.19 -14.36 -0.90
CA GLN A 36 -0.57 -14.82 0.44
C GLN A 36 0.62 -14.87 1.39
N LYS A 37 1.78 -15.38 0.93
CA LYS A 37 3.01 -15.40 1.73
C LYS A 37 3.51 -14.00 2.06
N VAL A 38 3.52 -13.12 1.05
CA VAL A 38 3.87 -11.69 1.24
C VAL A 38 2.94 -11.05 2.27
N PHE A 39 1.62 -11.24 2.13
CA PHE A 39 0.66 -10.68 3.08
C PHE A 39 0.89 -11.21 4.51
N GLN A 40 1.17 -12.51 4.66
CA GLN A 40 1.50 -13.11 5.95
C GLN A 40 2.76 -12.50 6.58
N GLN A 41 3.80 -12.26 5.78
CA GLN A 41 5.01 -11.58 6.23
C GLN A 41 4.72 -10.15 6.70
N ILE A 42 3.93 -9.39 5.93
CA ILE A 42 3.54 -8.02 6.26
C ILE A 42 2.82 -7.96 7.61
N VAL A 43 1.80 -8.80 7.83
CA VAL A 43 1.02 -8.77 9.08
C VAL A 43 1.80 -9.27 10.31
N GLN A 44 2.93 -9.95 10.11
CA GLN A 44 3.83 -10.37 11.18
C GLN A 44 4.83 -9.27 11.58
N GLN A 45 5.20 -8.40 10.63
CA GLN A 45 6.23 -7.37 10.85
C GLN A 45 5.65 -5.98 11.13
N VAL A 46 4.49 -5.66 10.57
CA VAL A 46 3.92 -4.32 10.61
C VAL A 46 2.79 -4.26 11.64
N ASN A 47 3.00 -3.46 12.70
CA ASN A 47 1.99 -3.19 13.70
C ASN A 47 1.23 -1.91 13.38
N VAL A 48 -0.11 -1.96 13.46
CA VAL A 48 -1.00 -0.83 13.23
C VAL A 48 -1.73 -0.52 14.52
N SER A 49 -1.73 0.75 14.95
CA SER A 49 -2.47 1.19 16.13
C SER A 49 -3.99 1.19 15.87
N GLU A 50 -4.79 1.27 16.94
CA GLU A 50 -6.26 1.40 16.82
C GLU A 50 -6.69 2.69 16.09
N ALA A 51 -5.82 3.69 16.04
CA ALA A 51 -6.06 4.95 15.34
C ALA A 51 -5.95 4.84 13.81
N ALA A 52 -5.49 3.71 13.28
CA ALA A 52 -5.23 3.53 11.85
C ALA A 52 -5.86 2.26 11.27
N TRP A 53 -6.10 2.33 9.95
CA TRP A 53 -6.47 1.21 9.09
C TRP A 53 -5.34 0.92 8.13
N GLY A 54 -5.14 -0.35 7.79
CA GLY A 54 -4.17 -0.80 6.81
C GLY A 54 -4.82 -1.58 5.66
N VAL A 55 -4.32 -1.38 4.45
CA VAL A 55 -4.67 -2.18 3.27
C VAL A 55 -3.40 -2.61 2.57
N TYR A 56 -3.30 -3.91 2.29
CA TYR A 56 -2.34 -4.44 1.34
C TYR A 56 -3.00 -4.61 -0.03
N LEU A 57 -2.48 -3.89 -1.02
CA LEU A 57 -2.82 -4.00 -2.43
C LEU A 57 -1.76 -4.84 -3.15
N PRO A 58 -2.05 -6.12 -3.44
CA PRO A 58 -1.11 -6.97 -4.16
C PRO A 58 -1.00 -6.56 -5.64
N PRO A 59 0.11 -6.92 -6.33
CA PRO A 59 0.33 -6.55 -7.73
C PRO A 59 -0.79 -7.00 -8.67
N SER A 60 -1.36 -8.20 -8.47
CA SER A 60 -2.47 -8.69 -9.31
C SER A 60 -3.69 -7.78 -9.28
N VAL A 61 -4.05 -7.28 -8.09
CA VAL A 61 -5.20 -6.38 -7.93
C VAL A 61 -4.88 -4.99 -8.46
N ARG A 62 -3.66 -4.48 -8.24
CA ARG A 62 -3.22 -3.22 -8.85
C ARG A 62 -3.31 -3.28 -10.38
N ASN A 63 -2.80 -4.35 -10.99
CA ASN A 63 -2.85 -4.52 -12.44
C ASN A 63 -4.29 -4.67 -12.94
N GLN A 64 -5.16 -5.35 -12.18
CA GLN A 64 -6.58 -5.41 -12.49
C GLN A 64 -7.23 -4.02 -12.48
N MET A 65 -6.90 -3.18 -11.48
CA MET A 65 -7.43 -1.82 -11.36
C MET A 65 -6.96 -0.89 -12.49
N ILE A 66 -5.68 -0.98 -12.86
CA ILE A 66 -5.05 -0.10 -13.87
C ILE A 66 -5.44 -0.53 -15.29
N TYR A 67 -5.43 -1.83 -15.58
CA TYR A 67 -5.59 -2.34 -16.94
C TYR A 67 -6.94 -3.02 -17.15
N THR A 68 -7.18 -4.14 -16.49
CA THR A 68 -8.31 -5.03 -16.81
C THR A 68 -9.67 -4.36 -16.63
N ASN A 69 -9.85 -3.61 -15.53
CA ASN A 69 -11.09 -2.89 -15.25
C ASN A 69 -11.34 -1.70 -16.20
N GLN A 70 -10.30 -1.25 -16.90
CA GLN A 70 -10.38 -0.23 -17.95
C GLN A 70 -10.57 -0.86 -19.35
N GLY A 71 -10.74 -2.18 -19.44
CA GLY A 71 -10.80 -2.91 -20.72
C GLY A 71 -9.45 -3.00 -21.44
N LEU A 72 -8.34 -2.68 -20.75
CA LEU A 72 -6.99 -2.71 -21.31
C LEU A 72 -6.34 -4.05 -21.03
N ARG A 73 -5.44 -4.47 -21.93
CA ARG A 73 -4.58 -5.63 -21.72
C ARG A 73 -3.42 -5.24 -20.80
N ILE A 74 -3.09 -6.11 -19.85
CA ILE A 74 -1.88 -5.95 -19.03
C ILE A 74 -0.65 -6.05 -19.96
N PRO A 75 0.26 -5.05 -19.96
CA PRO A 75 1.51 -5.10 -20.71
C PRO A 75 2.35 -6.31 -20.32
N ALA A 76 3.11 -6.86 -21.27
CA ALA A 76 3.96 -8.03 -20.99
C ALA A 76 4.97 -7.72 -19.87
N GLU A 77 5.53 -6.51 -19.84
CA GLU A 77 6.45 -6.08 -18.77
C GLU A 77 5.83 -5.94 -17.37
N GLU A 78 4.50 -5.94 -17.26
CA GLU A 78 3.74 -5.88 -16.00
C GLU A 78 3.26 -7.27 -15.55
N THR A 79 3.47 -8.32 -16.36
CA THR A 79 3.08 -9.70 -16.02
C THR A 79 3.99 -10.32 -14.97
N VAL A 80 5.23 -9.83 -14.86
CA VAL A 80 6.15 -10.15 -13.76
C VAL A 80 6.15 -8.94 -12.83
N PRO A 81 5.64 -9.07 -11.59
CA PRO A 81 5.60 -7.95 -10.66
C PRO A 81 7.00 -7.42 -10.38
N ARG A 82 7.20 -6.11 -10.56
CA ARG A 82 8.43 -5.39 -10.18
C ARG A 82 8.45 -5.00 -8.70
N ASP A 83 7.43 -5.41 -7.96
CA ASP A 83 7.21 -5.12 -6.56
C ASP A 83 6.31 -6.20 -5.94
N ASP A 84 6.35 -6.28 -4.63
CA ASP A 84 5.48 -7.12 -3.80
C ASP A 84 4.21 -6.39 -3.37
N GLY A 85 3.81 -5.36 -4.12
CA GLY A 85 2.58 -4.60 -3.91
C GLY A 85 2.78 -3.32 -3.10
N VAL A 86 1.64 -2.79 -2.68
CA VAL A 86 1.53 -1.48 -2.02
C VAL A 86 0.79 -1.63 -0.70
N LEU A 87 1.28 -0.95 0.34
CA LEU A 87 0.65 -0.84 1.64
C LEU A 87 0.10 0.57 1.84
N LEU A 88 -1.16 0.67 2.20
CA LEU A 88 -1.84 1.94 2.45
C LEU A 88 -2.31 2.00 3.89
N PHE A 89 -1.98 3.08 4.58
CA PHE A 89 -2.48 3.35 5.91
C PHE A 89 -3.10 4.74 5.99
N SER A 90 -4.19 4.84 6.72
CA SER A 90 -4.82 6.13 7.01
C SER A 90 -5.64 6.05 8.29
N ARG A 91 -5.92 7.20 8.89
CA ARG A 91 -6.89 7.29 9.99
C ARG A 91 -8.32 7.06 9.48
N PRO A 92 -9.21 6.53 10.34
CA PRO A 92 -10.63 6.48 10.07
C PRO A 92 -11.19 7.82 9.56
N VAL A 93 -12.05 7.76 8.55
CA VAL A 93 -12.97 8.83 8.10
C VAL A 93 -12.34 10.05 7.41
N SER A 94 -11.09 10.42 7.70
CA SER A 94 -10.54 11.67 7.15
C SER A 94 -9.73 11.49 5.86
N HIS A 95 -9.07 10.33 5.66
CA HIS A 95 -8.08 10.06 4.61
C HIS A 95 -7.13 11.23 4.27
N LYS A 96 -6.98 12.19 5.20
CA LYS A 96 -6.23 13.43 5.01
C LYS A 96 -4.75 13.11 4.90
N THR A 97 -4.30 12.22 5.78
CA THR A 97 -2.95 11.66 5.74
C THR A 97 -3.03 10.22 5.24
N ILE A 98 -2.20 9.90 4.25
CA ILE A 98 -2.02 8.54 3.73
C ILE A 98 -0.54 8.21 3.81
N VAL A 99 -0.22 7.11 4.50
CA VAL A 99 1.10 6.49 4.44
C VAL A 99 1.04 5.41 3.35
N ASN A 100 1.88 5.51 2.34
CA ASN A 100 1.93 4.64 1.16
C ASN A 100 3.29 3.96 1.08
N GLY A 101 3.37 2.67 1.41
CA GLY A 101 4.57 1.85 1.26
C GLY A 101 4.56 1.09 -0.07
N LEU A 102 5.57 1.28 -0.91
CA LEU A 102 5.82 0.51 -2.12
C LEU A 102 6.92 -0.53 -1.84
N LEU A 103 6.63 -1.81 -2.06
CA LEU A 103 7.57 -2.91 -1.81
C LEU A 103 8.31 -3.30 -3.10
N ALA A 104 9.08 -2.37 -3.67
CA ALA A 104 9.72 -2.56 -4.97
C ALA A 104 10.93 -3.49 -4.94
N HIS A 105 11.14 -4.24 -6.03
CA HIS A 105 12.34 -5.05 -6.25
C HIS A 105 13.38 -4.28 -7.07
N PRO A 106 14.68 -4.65 -6.99
CA PRO A 106 15.73 -4.09 -7.84
C PRO A 106 15.36 -4.13 -9.34
N PRO A 107 15.70 -3.10 -10.11
CA PRO A 107 16.57 -1.96 -9.77
C PRO A 107 15.86 -0.81 -9.05
N PHE A 108 14.58 -0.95 -8.69
CA PHE A 108 13.85 0.04 -7.93
C PHE A 108 14.02 -0.20 -6.43
N ALA A 109 13.91 0.88 -5.65
CA ALA A 109 14.03 0.81 -4.19
C ALA A 109 12.64 0.81 -3.55
N PRO A 110 12.40 -0.04 -2.53
CA PRO A 110 11.24 0.13 -1.65
C PRO A 110 11.22 1.52 -1.04
N ALA A 111 10.02 2.06 -0.89
CA ALA A 111 9.86 3.41 -0.37
C ALA A 111 8.56 3.55 0.40
N VAL A 112 8.53 4.51 1.34
CA VAL A 112 7.32 4.94 2.01
C VAL A 112 7.13 6.42 1.76
N ASP A 113 6.03 6.77 1.12
CA ASP A 113 5.60 8.15 0.95
C ASP A 113 4.50 8.48 1.96
N VAL A 114 4.60 9.65 2.59
CA VAL A 114 3.55 10.20 3.44
C VAL A 114 2.92 11.37 2.73
N TYR A 115 1.66 11.23 2.38
CA TYR A 115 0.86 12.28 1.77
C TYR A 115 -0.03 12.95 2.81
N ASN A 116 -0.15 14.28 2.77
CA ASN A 116 -1.14 15.03 3.52
C ASN A 116 -1.91 15.96 2.58
N ARG A 117 -3.21 15.72 2.40
CA ARG A 117 -4.11 16.45 1.50
C ARG A 117 -3.54 16.62 0.08
N GLY A 118 -2.97 15.54 -0.46
CA GLY A 118 -2.41 15.50 -1.82
C GLY A 118 -0.99 16.05 -1.97
N ALA A 119 -0.38 16.61 -0.91
CA ALA A 119 1.01 17.03 -0.90
C ALA A 119 1.90 15.94 -0.27
N LEU A 120 3.08 15.70 -0.85
CA LEU A 120 4.10 14.84 -0.25
C LEU A 120 4.68 15.56 0.98
N LEU A 121 4.50 14.97 2.16
CA LEU A 121 4.97 15.48 3.45
C LEU A 121 6.34 14.91 3.80
N ALA A 122 6.54 13.61 3.56
CA ALA A 122 7.79 12.91 3.83
C ALA A 122 7.96 11.74 2.85
N GLY A 123 9.21 11.36 2.59
CA GLY A 123 9.57 10.20 1.79
C GLY A 123 10.73 9.46 2.46
N TYR A 124 10.61 8.14 2.52
CA TYR A 124 11.62 7.24 3.07
C TYR A 124 11.97 6.23 1.98
N VAL A 125 13.26 6.01 1.72
CA VAL A 125 13.75 5.06 0.72
C VAL A 125 14.65 4.06 1.42
N TYR A 126 14.50 2.78 1.06
CA TYR A 126 15.17 1.68 1.75
C TYR A 126 15.95 0.82 0.75
N ASP A 127 17.01 0.16 1.24
CA ASP A 127 17.82 -0.75 0.45
C ASP A 127 17.12 -2.09 0.16
N GLY A 128 16.07 -2.43 0.92
CA GLY A 128 15.36 -3.70 0.79
C GLY A 128 14.00 -3.71 1.48
N ILE A 129 13.16 -4.67 1.06
CA ILE A 129 11.77 -4.80 1.52
C ILE A 129 11.72 -5.08 3.03
N ASP A 130 12.62 -5.92 3.55
CA ASP A 130 12.64 -6.24 4.99
C ASP A 130 12.91 -5.00 5.85
N GLN A 131 13.85 -4.14 5.45
CA GLN A 131 14.12 -2.88 6.16
C GLN A 131 12.91 -1.94 6.07
N CYS A 132 12.29 -1.84 4.88
CA CYS A 132 11.08 -1.05 4.67
C CYS A 132 9.95 -1.50 5.62
N LEU A 133 9.69 -2.80 5.73
CA LEU A 133 8.65 -3.35 6.61
C LEU A 133 8.98 -3.15 8.10
N ALA A 134 10.24 -3.30 8.49
CA ALA A 134 10.68 -3.09 9.87
C ALA A 134 10.43 -1.64 10.34
N ASP A 135 10.73 -0.66 9.50
CA ASP A 135 10.56 0.76 9.84
C ASP A 135 9.12 1.27 9.67
N LEU A 136 8.31 0.56 8.88
CA LEU A 136 6.95 1.00 8.53
C LEU A 136 6.06 1.24 9.76
N THR A 137 6.19 0.43 10.80
CA THR A 137 5.47 0.62 12.07
C THR A 137 5.74 2.00 12.68
N ALA A 138 7.01 2.41 12.74
CA ALA A 138 7.40 3.70 13.30
C ALA A 138 6.92 4.87 12.43
N VAL A 139 6.95 4.71 11.11
CA VAL A 139 6.41 5.71 10.17
C VAL A 139 4.91 5.88 10.37
N ILE A 140 4.15 4.78 10.48
CA ILE A 140 2.70 4.82 10.75
C ILE A 140 2.44 5.57 12.06
N GLN A 141 3.12 5.21 13.15
CA GLN A 141 2.91 5.84 14.46
C GLN A 141 3.25 7.34 14.46
N THR A 142 4.28 7.74 13.71
CA THR A 142 4.68 9.14 13.60
C THR A 142 3.65 9.99 12.87
N HIS A 143 3.09 9.47 11.77
CA HIS A 143 2.25 10.26 10.85
C HIS A 143 0.75 10.02 11.03
N LEU A 144 0.36 8.95 11.72
CA LEU A 144 -1.01 8.58 12.04
C LEU A 144 -1.17 8.30 13.56
N PRO A 145 -0.92 9.30 14.45
CA PRO A 145 -1.07 9.09 15.89
C PRO A 145 -2.51 8.79 16.33
#